data_AF-A0A0F8W0W8-F1
#
_entry.id   AF-A0A0F8W0W8-F1
#
_cell.length_a   1.000
_cell.length_b   1.000
_cell.length_c   1.000
_cell.angle_alpha   90.00
_cell.angle_beta   90.00
_cell.angle_gamma   90.00
#
_symmetry.space_group_name_H-M   'P 1'
#
loop_
_entity.id
_entity.type
_entity.pdbx_description
1 polymer ?
#
loop_
_entity_poly.entity_id
_entity_poly.type
_entity_poly.pdbx_seq_one_letter_code
_entity_poly.pdbx_strand_id
1 'polypeptide(L)' 'MIKKIIERKELNYKCNKCKHNFIGTKDDIQCASCDSFDIKLIEGERE' A
#
# COMPACT_ATOMS: atom_id res chain seq x y z
N MET A 1 1.88 9.05 -29.32
CA MET A 1 1.14 8.17 -28.38
C MET A 1 1.68 8.43 -26.98
N ILE A 2 1.04 9.33 -26.24
CA ILE A 2 1.52 9.77 -24.92
C ILE A 2 1.19 8.64 -23.94
N LYS A 3 2.21 7.88 -23.51
CA LYS A 3 2.07 6.94 -22.41
C LYS A 3 1.72 7.76 -21.18
N LYS A 4 0.47 7.67 -20.73
CA LYS A 4 -0.01 8.24 -19.47
C LYS A 4 0.85 7.62 -18.36
N ILE A 5 1.78 8.39 -17.80
CA ILE A 5 2.54 7.97 -16.62
C ILE A 5 1.51 7.94 -15.51
N ILE A 6 0.98 6.76 -15.21
CA ILE A 6 0.17 6.56 -14.02
C ILE A 6 1.20 6.63 -12.90
N GLU A 7 1.37 7.79 -12.29
CA GLU A 7 2.09 7.93 -11.02
C GLU A 7 1.35 7.08 -10.00
N ARG A 8 1.75 5.80 -9.90
CA ARG A 8 1.33 4.93 -8.83
C ARG A 8 2.03 5.47 -7.59
N LYS A 9 1.33 6.31 -6.82
CA LYS A 9 1.77 6.71 -5.48
C LYS A 9 2.03 5.42 -4.70
N GLU A 10 3.29 5.16 -4.44
CA GLU A 10 3.72 4.11 -3.52
C GLU A 10 3.40 4.58 -2.10
N LEU A 11 2.75 3.71 -1.34
CA LEU A 11 2.19 3.96 -0.02
C LEU A 11 2.71 2.89 0.93
N ASN A 12 3.16 3.31 2.12
CA ASN A 12 3.65 2.39 3.13
C ASN A 12 2.50 1.90 4.01
N TYR A 13 2.24 0.60 3.96
CA TYR A 13 1.22 -0.07 4.76
C TYR A 13 1.84 -0.96 5.85
N LYS A 14 1.11 -1.12 6.95
CA LYS A 14 1.40 -2.07 8.03
C LYS A 14 0.20 -2.95 8.28
N CYS A 15 0.37 -4.26 8.15
CA CYS A 15 -0.65 -5.19 8.60
C CYS A 15 -0.66 -5.28 10.13
N ASN A 16 -1.81 -5.12 10.79
CA ASN A 16 -1.85 -5.26 12.26
C ASN A 16 -1.83 -6.73 12.70
N LYS A 17 -2.33 -7.65 11.86
CA LYS A 17 -2.36 -9.10 12.15
C LYS A 17 -0.95 -9.68 12.28
N CYS A 18 -0.10 -9.50 11.25
CA CYS A 18 1.25 -10.05 11.24
C CYS A 18 2.33 -9.00 11.54
N LYS A 19 1.95 -7.73 11.77
CA LYS A 19 2.87 -6.59 11.98
C LYS A 19 3.86 -6.36 10.83
N HIS A 20 3.57 -6.92 9.65
CA HIS A 20 4.39 -6.79 8.44
C HIS A 20 4.20 -5.42 7.81
N ASN A 21 5.29 -4.73 7.49
CA ASN A 21 5.27 -3.47 6.74
C ASN A 21 5.58 -3.74 5.27
N PHE A 22 4.76 -3.23 4.35
CA PHE A 22 4.93 -3.42 2.91
C PHE A 22 4.61 -2.13 2.15
N ILE A 23 5.18 -2.01 0.96
CA ILE A 23 4.93 -0.89 0.05
C ILE A 23 3.88 -1.37 -0.96
N GLY A 24 2.79 -0.62 -1.08
CA GLY A 24 1.69 -0.92 -1.98
C GLY A 24 1.19 0.34 -2.67
N THR A 25 0.15 0.19 -3.46
CA THR A 25 -0.62 1.32 -4.00
C THR A 25 -1.91 1.49 -3.23
N LYS A 26 -2.69 2.55 -3.51
CA LYS A 26 -4.02 2.72 -2.91
C LYS A 26 -4.98 1.54 -3.17
N ASP A 27 -4.70 0.76 -4.22
CA ASP A 27 -5.47 -0.41 -4.61
C ASP A 27 -5.02 -1.68 -3.86
N ASP A 28 -3.86 -1.65 -3.18
CA ASP A 28 -3.36 -2.73 -2.33
C ASP A 28 -4.04 -2.70 -0.94
N ILE A 29 -5.19 -3.35 -0.85
CA ILE A 29 -6.01 -3.44 0.38
C ILE A 29 -5.75 -4.71 1.22
N GLN A 30 -4.81 -5.57 0.82
CA GLN A 30 -4.58 -6.89 1.42
C GLN A 30 -3.10 -7.11 1.74
N CYS A 31 -2.81 -7.64 2.92
CA CYS A 31 -1.46 -8.01 3.29
C CYS A 31 -1.03 -9.31 2.60
N ALA A 32 0.01 -9.24 1.75
CA ALA A 32 0.55 -10.41 1.05
C ALA A 32 1.15 -11.49 1.97
N SER A 33 1.43 -11.16 3.24
CA SER A 33 2.07 -12.10 4.17
C SER A 33 1.08 -12.98 4.95
N CYS A 34 -0.18 -12.57 5.08
CA CYS A 34 -1.17 -13.30 5.87
C CYS A 34 -2.61 -13.20 5.33
N ASP A 35 -2.75 -12.65 4.12
CA ASP A 35 -4.03 -12.42 3.43
C ASP A 35 -5.05 -11.62 4.26
N SER A 36 -4.57 -10.87 5.25
CA SER A 36 -5.40 -10.04 6.10
C SER A 36 -5.67 -8.70 5.45
N PHE A 37 -6.93 -8.28 5.47
CA PHE A 37 -7.37 -6.94 5.09
C PHE A 37 -7.14 -5.90 6.20
N ASP A 38 -6.77 -6.34 7.41
CA ASP A 38 -6.45 -5.46 8.52
C ASP A 38 -5.05 -4.83 8.35
N ILE A 39 -4.98 -3.83 7.47
CA ILE A 39 -3.78 -3.05 7.16
C ILE A 39 -4.01 -1.56 7.47
N LYS A 40 -2.95 -0.89 7.90
CA LYS A 40 -2.94 0.53 8.27
C LYS A 40 -1.89 1.26 7.43
N LEU A 41 -2.30 2.32 6.76
CA LEU A 41 -1.36 3.23 6.11
C LEU A 41 -0.51 3.94 7.17
N ILE A 42 0.82 3.82 7.05
CA ILE A 42 1.78 4.43 7.99
C ILE A 42 2.34 5.73 7.41
N GLU A 43 2.66 5.74 6.11
CA GLU A 43 3.22 6.88 5.41
C GLU A 43 2.71 6.91 3.98
N GLY A 44 2.33 8.11 3.54
CA GLY A 44 1.78 8.32 2.21
C GLY A 44 0.60 9.27 2.27
N GLU A 45 0.89 10.54 2.56
CA GLU A 45 0.37 11.72 1.88
C GLU A 45 0.98 12.94 2.58
N ARG A 46 2.03 13.49 1.96
CA ARG A 46 2.38 14.91 2.11
C ARG A 46 2.02 15.55 0.78
N GLU A 47 0.87 16.21 0.74
CA GLU A 47 0.59 17.26 -0.23
C GLU A 47 1.39 18.53 0.12
#